data_AF-A0A3B9BJR5-F1
#
_entry.id   AF-A0A3B9BJR5-F1
#
_cell.length_a   1.000
_cell.length_b   1.000
_cell.length_c   1.000
_cell.angle_alpha   90.00
_cell.angle_beta   90.00
_cell.angle_gamma   90.00
#
_symmetry.space_group_name_H-M   'P 1'
#
loop_
_entity.id
_entity.type
_entity.pdbx_description
1 polymer ?
#
loop_
_entity_poly.entity_id
_entity_poly.type
_entity_poly.pdbx_seq_one_letter_code
_entity_poly.pdbx_strand_id
1 'polypeptide(L)'
;SETKMPAGQFNELYQDYVCSVALKIGGDLFQILPLEEVYVTCQTHMLNTKTGYKELTPILSVQFVRPTFLSLNLSQIDPSDSLGNFNHVINFKKTKGFAAITPLKAD
;
A
#
# COMPACT_ATOMS: atom_id res chain seq x y z
N SER A 1 19.30 21.03 17.10
CA SER A 1 19.25 19.58 17.34
C SER A 1 18.12 18.98 16.54
N GLU A 2 18.43 18.08 15.61
CA GLU A 2 17.40 17.25 14.99
C GLU A 2 16.88 16.27 16.06
N THR A 3 15.65 16.47 16.52
CA THR A 3 14.98 15.53 17.41
C THR A 3 14.62 14.28 16.61
N LYS A 4 14.97 13.09 17.12
CA LYS A 4 14.54 11.82 16.51
C LYS A 4 13.01 11.81 16.36
N MET A 5 12.54 11.59 15.13
CA MET A 5 11.12 11.46 14.83
C MET A 5 10.51 10.32 15.68
N PRO A 6 9.35 10.54 16.31
CA PRO A 6 8.61 9.48 16.99
C PRO A 6 8.29 8.33 16.04
N ALA A 7 8.44 7.08 16.49
CA ALA A 7 8.21 5.89 15.66
C ALA A 7 6.80 5.85 15.04
N GLY A 8 5.79 6.34 15.77
CA GLY A 8 4.43 6.44 15.25
C GLY A 8 4.30 7.36 14.04
N GLN A 9 4.91 8.53 14.11
CA GLN A 9 4.91 9.51 13.02
C GLN A 9 5.68 8.97 11.81
N PHE A 10 6.80 8.29 12.03
CA PHE A 10 7.54 7.63 10.96
C PHE A 10 6.69 6.56 10.26
N ASN A 11 5.98 5.73 11.03
CA ASN A 11 5.16 4.65 10.48
C ASN A 11 3.98 5.19 9.66
N GLU A 12 3.32 6.26 10.11
CA GLU A 12 2.24 6.92 9.36
C GLU A 12 2.76 7.48 8.04
N LEU A 13 3.87 8.22 8.07
CA LEU A 13 4.49 8.73 6.85
C LEU A 13 4.86 7.60 5.87
N TYR A 14 5.38 6.48 6.40
CA TYR A 14 5.69 5.32 5.58
C TYR A 14 4.44 4.64 5.02
N GLN A 15 3.34 4.61 5.79
CA GLN A 15 2.05 4.12 5.32
C GLN A 15 1.55 4.96 4.14
N ASP A 16 1.52 6.28 4.29
CA ASP A 16 1.06 7.20 3.25
C ASP A 16 1.90 7.07 1.98
N TYR A 17 3.22 6.93 2.13
CA TYR A 17 4.12 6.67 1.01
C TYR A 17 3.77 5.38 0.27
N VAL A 18 3.62 4.26 0.99
CA VAL A 18 3.30 2.96 0.37
C VAL A 18 1.93 3.00 -0.33
N CYS A 19 0.93 3.62 0.29
CA CYS A 19 -0.40 3.77 -0.30
C CYS A 19 -0.36 4.68 -1.55
N SER A 20 0.41 5.76 -1.51
CA SER A 20 0.63 6.65 -2.65
C SER A 20 1.28 5.93 -3.83
N VAL A 21 2.29 5.10 -3.56
CA VAL A 21 2.96 4.30 -4.60
C VAL A 21 1.97 3.32 -5.22
N ALA A 22 1.13 2.65 -4.41
CA ALA A 22 0.12 1.74 -4.93
C ALA A 22 -0.87 2.45 -5.86
N LEU A 23 -1.40 3.61 -5.45
CA LEU A 23 -2.30 4.44 -6.26
C LEU A 23 -1.62 4.90 -7.55
N LYS A 24 -0.36 5.34 -7.48
CA LYS A 24 0.40 5.79 -8.65
C LYS A 24 0.52 4.68 -9.68
N ILE A 25 0.89 3.47 -9.25
CA ILE A 25 1.02 2.31 -10.15
C ILE A 25 -0.33 1.90 -10.73
N GLY A 26 -1.40 1.90 -9.93
CA GLY A 26 -2.76 1.62 -10.42
C GLY A 26 -3.19 2.62 -11.50
N GLY A 27 -3.00 3.92 -11.24
CA GLY A 27 -3.32 4.99 -12.18
C GLY A 27 -2.50 4.93 -13.47
N ASP A 28 -1.19 4.70 -13.36
CA ASP A 28 -0.31 4.58 -14.52
C ASP A 28 -0.71 3.41 -15.42
N LEU A 29 -1.06 2.27 -14.84
CA LEU A 29 -1.52 1.10 -15.59
C LEU A 29 -2.86 1.36 -16.28
N PHE A 30 -3.81 2.04 -15.62
CA PHE A 30 -5.07 2.43 -16.26
C PHE A 30 -4.88 3.45 -17.38
N GLN A 31 -3.87 4.31 -17.30
CA GLN A 31 -3.58 5.29 -18.34
C GLN A 31 -2.92 4.66 -19.58
N ILE A 32 -2.07 3.65 -19.39
CA ILE A 32 -1.30 3.02 -20.47
C ILE A 32 -2.08 1.88 -21.13
N LEU A 33 -2.88 1.13 -20.36
CA LEU A 33 -3.55 -0.08 -20.82
C LEU A 33 -5.06 0.01 -20.61
N PRO A 34 -5.89 -0.57 -21.49
CA PRO A 34 -7.35 -0.63 -21.33
C PRO A 34 -7.78 -1.74 -20.36
N LEU A 35 -7.19 -1.79 -19.16
CA LEU A 35 -7.53 -2.76 -18.11
C LEU A 35 -8.76 -2.28 -17.31
N GLU A 36 -9.69 -3.17 -16.99
CA GLU A 36 -10.84 -2.88 -16.12
C GLU A 36 -10.46 -2.91 -14.64
N GLU A 37 -9.51 -3.78 -14.28
CA GLU A 37 -8.97 -3.89 -12.93
C GLU A 37 -7.48 -4.22 -12.92
N VAL A 38 -6.83 -3.88 -11.81
CA VAL A 38 -5.40 -4.11 -11.58
C VAL A 38 -5.17 -4.51 -10.13
N TYR A 39 -4.38 -5.56 -9.92
CA TYR A 39 -3.92 -5.96 -8.59
C TYR A 39 -2.52 -5.39 -8.35
N VAL A 40 -2.39 -4.50 -7.36
CA VAL A 40 -1.11 -3.92 -6.96
C VAL A 40 -0.73 -4.45 -5.60
N THR A 41 0.43 -5.11 -5.51
CA THR A 41 0.96 -5.63 -4.24
C THR A 41 2.30 -4.99 -3.95
N CYS A 42 2.39 -4.29 -2.81
CA CYS A 42 3.64 -3.73 -2.31
C CYS A 42 4.33 -4.72 -1.39
N GLN A 43 5.64 -4.85 -1.56
CA GLN A 43 6.47 -5.77 -0.78
C GLN A 43 7.68 -5.02 -0.21
N THR A 44 8.15 -5.46 0.95
CA THR A 44 9.37 -4.93 1.58
C THR A 44 10.18 -6.05 2.21
N HIS A 45 11.46 -5.80 2.47
CA HIS A 45 12.32 -6.77 3.13
C HIS A 45 12.02 -6.79 4.63
N MET A 46 11.43 -7.87 5.13
CA MET A 46 11.15 -8.08 6.56
C MET A 46 11.99 -9.23 7.11
N LEU A 47 12.36 -9.13 8.40
CA LEU A 47 13.08 -10.20 9.09
C LEU A 47 12.14 -11.39 9.33
N ASN A 48 12.46 -12.54 8.75
CA ASN A 48 11.83 -13.80 9.11
C ASN A 48 12.44 -14.30 10.43
N THR A 49 11.66 -14.28 11.51
CA THR A 49 12.15 -14.64 12.85
C THR A 49 12.48 -16.13 13.01
N LYS A 50 12.02 -16.99 12.10
CA LYS A 50 12.34 -18.43 12.12
C LYS A 50 13.70 -18.71 11.48
N THR A 51 14.06 -17.96 10.43
CA THR A 51 15.27 -18.20 9.63
C THR A 51 16.38 -17.18 9.91
N GLY A 52 16.03 -16.01 10.46
CA GLY A 52 16.94 -14.89 10.69
C GLY A 52 17.28 -14.07 9.44
N TYR A 53 16.75 -14.44 8.28
CA TYR A 53 17.00 -13.74 7.01
C TYR A 53 15.96 -12.67 6.72
N LYS A 54 16.35 -11.66 5.94
CA LYS A 54 15.41 -10.70 5.37
C LYS A 54 14.80 -11.28 4.11
N GLU A 55 13.48 -11.32 4.05
CA GLU A 55 12.72 -11.89 2.94
C GLU A 55 11.76 -10.83 2.38
N LEU A 56 11.59 -10.85 1.05
CA LEU A 56 10.64 -9.97 0.38
C LEU A 56 9.22 -10.38 0.76
N THR A 57 8.55 -9.53 1.54
CA THR A 57 7.30 -9.83 2.24
C THR A 57 6.21 -8.85 1.81
N PRO A 58 5.03 -9.34 1.39
CA PRO A 58 3.89 -8.48 1.08
C PRO A 58 3.39 -7.73 2.32
N ILE A 59 3.13 -6.43 2.16
CA ILE A 59 2.66 -5.53 3.23
C ILE A 59 1.37 -4.79 2.88
N LEU A 60 1.06 -4.69 1.60
CA LEU A 60 -0.18 -4.10 1.08
C LEU A 60 -0.54 -4.83 -0.21
N SER A 61 -1.82 -5.14 -0.40
CA SER A 61 -2.37 -5.62 -1.67
C SER A 61 -3.70 -4.95 -1.93
N VAL A 62 -3.91 -4.42 -3.13
CA VAL A 62 -5.11 -3.67 -3.52
C VAL A 62 -5.56 -4.10 -4.91
N GLN A 63 -6.84 -4.36 -5.07
CA GLN A 63 -7.50 -4.53 -6.36
C GLN A 63 -8.14 -3.19 -6.75
N PHE A 64 -7.48 -2.45 -7.63
CA PHE A 64 -8.04 -1.24 -8.20
C PHE A 64 -9.02 -1.59 -9.31
N VAL A 65 -10.20 -0.98 -9.28
CA VAL A 65 -11.24 -1.08 -10.31
C VAL A 65 -11.33 0.26 -11.02
N ARG A 66 -11.22 0.28 -12.35
CA ARG A 66 -11.05 1.52 -13.15
C ARG A 66 -12.15 2.56 -12.88
N PRO A 67 -13.45 2.25 -12.96
CA PRO A 67 -14.51 3.22 -12.68
C PRO A 67 -14.39 3.88 -11.30
N THR A 68 -14.08 3.10 -10.27
CA THR A 68 -13.87 3.61 -8.91
C THR A 68 -12.62 4.47 -8.82
N PHE A 69 -11.54 4.07 -9.48
CA PHE A 69 -10.29 4.83 -9.48
C PHE A 69 -10.44 6.19 -10.18
N LEU A 70 -11.09 6.22 -11.34
CA LEU A 70 -11.27 7.45 -12.12
C LEU A 70 -12.27 8.43 -11.50
N SER A 71 -13.10 7.99 -10.56
CA SER A 71 -14.00 8.88 -9.82
C SER A 71 -13.34 9.58 -8.64
N LEU A 72 -12.13 9.16 -8.23
CA LEU A 72 -11.40 9.77 -7.13
C LEU A 72 -10.82 11.13 -7.51
N ASN A 73 -10.94 12.11 -6.62
CA ASN A 73 -10.17 13.34 -6.69
C ASN A 73 -8.81 13.15 -6.01
N LEU A 74 -7.85 12.54 -6.72
CA LEU A 74 -6.51 12.22 -6.20
C LEU A 74 -5.75 13.44 -5.63
N SER A 75 -6.11 14.68 -6.01
CA SER A 75 -5.47 15.90 -5.51
C SER A 75 -5.91 16.32 -4.10
N GLN A 76 -6.99 15.74 -3.58
CA GLN A 76 -7.64 16.15 -2.32
C GLN A 76 -7.88 14.99 -1.35
N ILE A 77 -7.32 13.80 -1.60
CA ILE A 77 -7.52 12.62 -0.74
C ILE A 77 -6.26 12.27 0.03
N ASP A 78 -6.46 11.74 1.24
CA ASP A 78 -5.42 11.00 1.93
C ASP A 78 -5.23 9.62 1.25
N PRO A 79 -3.99 9.26 0.84
CA PRO A 79 -3.73 8.00 0.16
C PRO A 79 -4.14 6.77 0.96
N SER A 80 -3.89 6.78 2.28
CA SER A 80 -4.16 5.62 3.13
C SER A 80 -5.66 5.40 3.35
N ASP A 81 -6.42 6.49 3.54
CA ASP A 81 -7.88 6.45 3.64
C ASP A 81 -8.55 6.08 2.32
N SER A 82 -7.98 6.53 1.19
CA SER A 82 -8.57 6.28 -0.13
C SER A 82 -8.61 4.80 -0.52
N LEU A 83 -7.74 3.97 0.05
CA LEU A 83 -7.74 2.53 -0.18
C LEU A 83 -9.04 1.87 0.31
N GLY A 84 -9.76 2.51 1.24
CA GLY A 84 -11.09 2.09 1.70
C GLY A 84 -12.15 1.99 0.60
N ASN A 85 -11.92 2.63 -0.55
CA ASN A 85 -12.81 2.53 -1.72
C ASN A 85 -12.62 1.23 -2.53
N PHE A 86 -11.58 0.44 -2.22
CA PHE A 86 -11.19 -0.73 -2.99
C PHE A 86 -11.15 -1.99 -2.12
N ASN A 87 -11.23 -3.16 -2.77
CA ASN A 87 -10.86 -4.40 -2.11
C ASN A 87 -9.35 -4.37 -1.82
N HIS A 88 -8.98 -4.40 -0.55
CA HIS A 88 -7.60 -4.24 -0.11
C HIS A 88 -7.30 -5.08 1.12
N VAL A 89 -6.02 -5.45 1.27
CA VAL A 89 -5.48 -6.13 2.43
C VAL A 89 -4.26 -5.35 2.92
N ILE A 90 -4.37 -4.83 4.13
CA ILE A 90 -3.32 -4.12 4.83
C ILE A 90 -3.32 -4.55 6.30
N ASN A 91 -2.15 -4.74 6.88
CA ASN A 91 -1.99 -4.98 8.32
C ASN A 91 -1.01 -3.94 8.86
N PHE A 92 -1.55 -2.83 9.34
CA PHE A 92 -0.77 -1.70 9.82
C PHE A 92 -1.15 -1.34 11.26
N LYS A 93 -0.14 -1.02 12.07
CA LYS A 93 -0.32 -0.46 13.41
C LYS A 93 0.62 0.71 13.60
N LYS A 94 0.12 1.88 13.99
CA LYS A 94 0.95 3.09 14.23
C LYS A 94 2.20 2.82 15.07
N THR A 95 2.11 1.96 16.10
CA THR A 95 3.24 1.63 16.98
C THR A 95 4.24 0.61 16.40
N LYS A 96 3.85 -0.20 15.40
CA LYS A 96 4.67 -1.31 14.87
C LYS A 96 4.95 -1.22 13.37
N GLY A 97 4.27 -0.33 12.64
CA GLY A 97 4.31 -0.25 11.18
C GLY A 97 3.52 -1.37 10.50
N PHE A 98 3.98 -1.73 9.31
CA PHE A 98 3.41 -2.82 8.52
C PHE A 98 3.75 -4.20 9.08
N ALA A 99 2.82 -5.13 8.88
CA ALA A 99 3.00 -6.55 9.10
C ALA A 99 2.69 -7.33 7.81
N ALA A 100 3.16 -8.57 7.77
CA ALA A 100 2.94 -9.45 6.62
C ALA A 100 1.44 -9.67 6.36
N ILE A 101 1.08 -9.71 5.08
CA ILE A 101 -0.27 -10.04 4.61
C ILE A 101 -0.25 -11.15 3.57
N THR A 102 -1.40 -11.80 3.38
CA THR A 102 -1.63 -12.65 2.22
C THR A 102 -2.20 -11.78 1.08
N PRO A 103 -1.52 -11.69 -0.08
CA PRO A 103 -2.00 -10.88 -1.19
C PRO A 103 -3.34 -11.35 -1.73
N LEU A 104 -4.08 -10.40 -2.32
CA LEU A 104 -5.23 -10.72 -3.15
C LEU A 104 -4.78 -11.52 -4.38
N LYS A 105 -5.68 -12.34 -4.90
CA LYS A 105 -5.48 -13.10 -6.14
C LYS A 105 -6.50 -12.65 -7.16
N ALA A 106 -6.10 -12.63 -8.43
CA ALA A 106 -7.06 -12.60 -9.52
C ALA A 106 -7.78 -13.95 -9.55
N ASP A 107 -9.10 -13.91 -9.68
CA ASP A 107 -9.93 -15.10 -9.87
C ASP A 107 -9.80 -15.68 -11.29
#